data_AF-A0A1F9L7T1-F1
#
_entry.id   AF-A0A1F9L7T1-F1
#
_cell.length_a   1.000
_cell.length_b   1.000
_cell.length_c   1.000
_cell.angle_alpha   90.00
_cell.angle_beta   90.00
_cell.angle_gamma   90.00
#
_symmetry.space_group_name_H-M   'P 1'
#
loop_
_entity.id
_entity.type
_entity.pdbx_description
1 polymer ?
#
loop_
_entity_poly.entity_id
_entity_poly.type
_entity_poly.pdbx_seq_one_letter_code
_entity_poly.pdbx_strand_id
1 'polypeptide(L)'
;MVQENIFSLLERTGPFATGDRPPSLAPFSPEARLFARGLVETGMTTRYRILRNQIFEFLDVRSFAGIQAIINDPARRKLANERAYRLLGNMFGIEGNAREVILRINTYSRTADGVINYLKAKVLANYASYIEMTNEIDSCKSPVNLLLILFDDRYHKKARFEAKRKLILMNLAGSIDQRERETEVEAKFDQFLEFLNEHVWSRKSRIGELEIVYLLSDHDRETFACTKVEVVGQGHWAYGSTAAKVFGKEVPGGKKKANQKLTLIKRRRFQANGVEVPIYVSIRKKQSEAKVLKLLRKGEENPAVAVDDELGLMGVVDSVAEVKAFQKHLTKSATKAGSLMTLEEVTDTLSGGAHQSGSIGSSAKTQMLKFFARMGGMRVEFIVHTNRSYLNYIYEREVSHDEYEVKRIFDSGVAQLLFPQDIYEIDIAEKKEAVLRWFRKRIEEF
;
A
#
# COMPACT_ATOMS: atom_id res chain seq x y z
N MET A 1 1.08 -18.26 -18.24
CA MET A 1 0.59 -19.14 -17.17
C MET A 1 -0.50 -18.39 -16.44
N VAL A 2 -1.73 -18.90 -16.45
CA VAL A 2 -2.84 -18.33 -15.68
C VAL A 2 -2.48 -18.49 -14.20
N GLN A 3 -2.43 -17.39 -13.46
CA GLN A 3 -2.08 -17.43 -12.04
C GLN A 3 -3.29 -18.01 -11.29
N GLU A 4 -3.16 -19.21 -10.72
CA GLU A 4 -4.22 -19.87 -9.95
C GLU A 4 -4.44 -19.22 -8.56
N ASN A 5 -4.51 -17.89 -8.48
CA ASN A 5 -4.72 -17.14 -7.23
C ASN A 5 -6.09 -16.43 -7.22
N ILE A 6 -6.53 -15.90 -6.08
CA ILE A 6 -7.85 -15.27 -5.85
C ILE A 6 -8.12 -14.14 -6.84
N PHE A 7 -7.08 -13.57 -7.44
CA PHE A 7 -7.16 -12.50 -8.43
C PHE A 7 -7.68 -13.01 -9.78
N SER A 8 -7.59 -14.31 -10.06
CA SER A 8 -8.25 -14.93 -11.21
C SER A 8 -9.79 -14.76 -11.15
N LEU A 9 -10.36 -14.39 -10.00
CA LEU A 9 -11.76 -14.03 -9.88
C LEU A 9 -12.07 -12.64 -10.45
N LEU A 10 -11.11 -11.74 -10.54
CA LEU A 10 -11.31 -10.44 -11.19
C LEU A 10 -11.18 -10.54 -12.71
N GLU A 11 -10.61 -11.62 -13.22
CA GLU A 11 -10.47 -11.85 -14.66
C GLU A 11 -11.82 -12.04 -15.34
N ARG A 12 -11.89 -11.56 -16.60
CA ARG A 12 -13.08 -11.64 -17.45
C ARG A 12 -13.42 -13.06 -17.89
N THR A 13 -12.46 -13.98 -17.81
CA THR A 13 -12.63 -15.40 -18.11
C THR A 13 -12.73 -16.25 -16.83
N GLY A 14 -12.69 -15.62 -15.67
CA GLY A 14 -12.73 -16.29 -14.38
C GLY A 14 -14.13 -16.77 -13.94
N PRO A 15 -14.22 -17.58 -12.87
CA PRO A 15 -15.48 -17.95 -12.25
C PRO A 15 -16.33 -16.72 -11.92
N PHE A 16 -17.61 -16.76 -12.29
CA PHE A 16 -18.55 -15.65 -12.08
C PHE A 16 -18.11 -14.34 -12.74
N ALA A 17 -17.49 -14.40 -13.92
CA ALA A 17 -17.20 -13.21 -14.72
C ALA A 17 -18.47 -12.38 -14.96
N THR A 18 -18.35 -11.06 -14.86
CA THR A 18 -19.49 -10.14 -14.92
C THR A 18 -19.77 -9.71 -16.36
N GLY A 19 -20.54 -10.54 -17.07
CA GLY A 19 -21.04 -10.21 -18.42
C GLY A 19 -22.21 -9.23 -18.39
N ASP A 20 -22.83 -8.99 -19.56
CA ASP A 20 -24.01 -8.13 -19.69
C ASP A 20 -25.22 -8.67 -18.90
N ARG A 21 -25.28 -9.99 -18.69
CA ARG A 21 -26.26 -10.67 -17.83
C ARG A 21 -25.59 -11.35 -16.64
N PRO A 22 -26.30 -11.54 -15.51
CA PRO A 22 -25.77 -12.29 -14.38
C PRO A 22 -25.59 -13.77 -14.75
N PRO A 23 -24.77 -14.53 -13.99
CA PRO A 23 -24.60 -15.96 -14.20
C PRO A 23 -25.96 -16.68 -14.29
N SER A 24 -26.19 -17.36 -15.42
CA SER A 24 -27.51 -17.88 -15.80
C SER A 24 -28.12 -18.80 -14.75
N LEU A 25 -29.37 -18.50 -14.39
CA LEU A 25 -30.25 -19.29 -13.52
C LEU A 25 -30.83 -20.52 -14.24
N ALA A 26 -30.75 -20.58 -15.57
CA ALA A 26 -31.35 -21.61 -16.40
C ALA A 26 -30.30 -22.67 -16.77
N PRO A 27 -30.37 -23.89 -16.20
CA PRO A 27 -29.49 -24.96 -16.61
C PRO A 27 -29.66 -25.25 -18.10
N PHE A 28 -28.55 -25.53 -18.79
CA PHE A 28 -28.49 -25.88 -20.22
C PHE A 28 -28.81 -24.78 -21.23
N SER A 29 -28.96 -23.51 -20.81
CA SER A 29 -29.06 -22.37 -21.74
C SER A 29 -27.79 -22.22 -22.61
N PRO A 30 -27.87 -21.60 -23.80
CA PRO A 30 -26.69 -21.33 -24.63
C PRO A 30 -25.58 -20.60 -23.86
N GLU A 31 -25.95 -19.62 -23.03
CA GLU A 31 -25.04 -18.83 -22.20
C GLU A 31 -24.38 -19.70 -21.12
N ALA A 32 -25.14 -20.58 -20.47
CA ALA A 32 -24.60 -21.51 -19.48
C ALA A 32 -23.60 -22.49 -20.11
N ARG A 33 -23.85 -22.94 -21.34
CA ARG A 33 -22.92 -23.81 -22.09
C ARG A 33 -21.66 -23.07 -22.51
N LEU A 34 -21.78 -21.82 -22.98
CA LEU A 34 -20.63 -20.98 -23.32
C LEU A 34 -19.76 -20.70 -22.10
N PHE A 35 -20.37 -20.34 -20.98
CA PHE A 35 -19.67 -20.15 -19.71
C PHE A 35 -18.97 -21.44 -19.25
N ALA A 36 -19.65 -22.59 -19.31
CA ALA A 36 -19.06 -23.87 -18.96
C ALA A 36 -17.87 -24.24 -19.87
N ARG A 37 -17.97 -24.00 -21.19
CA ARG A 37 -16.84 -24.19 -22.13
C ARG A 37 -15.66 -23.29 -21.77
N GLY A 38 -15.91 -22.00 -21.50
CA GLY A 38 -14.87 -21.07 -21.08
C GLY A 38 -14.15 -21.51 -19.79
N LEU A 39 -14.86 -22.08 -18.81
CA LEU A 39 -14.27 -22.66 -17.60
C LEU A 39 -13.44 -23.93 -17.86
N VAL A 40 -13.76 -24.69 -18.91
CA VAL A 40 -12.98 -25.87 -19.32
C VAL A 40 -11.71 -25.41 -20.04
N GLU A 41 -11.85 -24.48 -21.00
CA GLU A 41 -10.73 -23.93 -21.77
C GLU A 41 -9.69 -23.24 -20.87
N THR A 42 -10.12 -22.61 -19.79
CA THR A 42 -9.22 -21.95 -18.81
C THR A 42 -8.80 -22.84 -17.64
N GLY A 43 -9.26 -24.10 -17.57
CA GLY A 43 -8.96 -25.02 -16.47
C GLY A 43 -9.62 -24.66 -15.13
N MET A 44 -10.55 -23.70 -15.08
CA MET A 44 -11.12 -23.16 -13.83
C MET A 44 -12.37 -23.90 -13.33
N THR A 45 -12.72 -25.04 -13.91
CA THR A 45 -13.95 -25.81 -13.58
C THR A 45 -14.03 -26.20 -12.10
N THR A 46 -12.94 -26.74 -11.53
CA THR A 46 -12.89 -27.14 -10.12
C THR A 46 -13.03 -25.92 -9.20
N ARG A 47 -12.31 -24.85 -9.50
CA ARG A 47 -12.37 -23.59 -8.76
C ARG A 47 -13.78 -23.00 -8.74
N TYR A 48 -14.45 -22.97 -9.88
CA TYR A 48 -15.85 -22.54 -9.97
C TYR A 48 -16.77 -23.39 -9.07
N ARG A 49 -16.61 -24.72 -9.07
CA ARG A 49 -17.43 -25.60 -8.23
C ARG A 49 -17.22 -25.35 -6.74
N ILE A 50 -15.97 -25.18 -6.30
CA ILE A 50 -15.63 -24.85 -4.92
C ILE A 50 -16.28 -23.52 -4.51
N LEU A 51 -16.08 -22.47 -5.30
CA LEU A 51 -16.62 -21.13 -5.01
C LEU A 51 -18.15 -21.11 -5.03
N ARG A 52 -18.79 -21.80 -5.98
CA ARG A 52 -20.24 -21.95 -6.01
C ARG A 52 -20.74 -22.60 -4.73
N ASN A 53 -20.12 -23.69 -4.30
CA ASN A 53 -20.51 -24.38 -3.07
C ASN A 53 -20.28 -23.47 -1.85
N GLN A 54 -19.17 -22.73 -1.78
CA GLN A 54 -18.93 -21.75 -0.72
C GLN A 54 -19.99 -20.64 -0.70
N ILE A 55 -20.39 -20.10 -1.86
CA ILE A 55 -21.48 -19.11 -1.97
C ILE A 55 -22.80 -19.69 -1.46
N PHE A 56 -23.10 -20.93 -1.83
CA PHE A 56 -24.30 -21.64 -1.39
C PHE A 56 -24.31 -21.86 0.12
N GLU A 57 -23.20 -22.36 0.68
CA GLU A 57 -23.03 -22.49 2.13
C GLU A 57 -23.07 -21.15 2.84
N PHE A 58 -22.51 -20.08 2.25
CA PHE A 58 -22.48 -18.75 2.84
C PHE A 58 -23.87 -18.11 2.91
N LEU A 59 -24.67 -18.26 1.85
CA LEU A 59 -26.03 -17.74 1.74
C LEU A 59 -27.10 -18.68 2.29
N ASP A 60 -26.73 -19.90 2.69
CA ASP A 60 -27.64 -20.97 3.13
C ASP A 60 -28.68 -21.35 2.08
N VAL A 61 -28.21 -21.65 0.87
CA VAL A 61 -29.05 -22.02 -0.28
C VAL A 61 -28.50 -23.27 -0.99
N ARG A 62 -29.35 -23.96 -1.73
CA ARG A 62 -28.96 -25.18 -2.49
C ARG A 62 -28.81 -24.96 -4.00
N SER A 63 -29.16 -23.77 -4.48
CA SER A 63 -29.18 -23.46 -5.92
C SER A 63 -29.18 -21.95 -6.16
N PHE A 64 -28.92 -21.55 -7.41
CA PHE A 64 -29.04 -20.17 -7.84
C PHE A 64 -30.48 -19.62 -7.71
N ALA A 65 -31.51 -20.47 -7.85
CA ALA A 65 -32.90 -20.06 -7.56
C ALA A 65 -33.10 -19.66 -6.09
N GLY A 66 -32.37 -20.31 -5.17
CA GLY A 66 -32.33 -19.91 -3.76
C GLY A 66 -31.74 -18.50 -3.58
N ILE A 67 -30.69 -18.16 -4.34
CA ILE A 67 -30.12 -16.80 -4.34
C ILE A 67 -31.17 -15.78 -4.78
N GLN A 68 -31.93 -16.08 -5.85
CA GLN A 68 -32.98 -15.18 -6.33
C GLN A 68 -34.09 -14.98 -5.29
N ALA A 69 -34.43 -16.02 -4.52
CA ALA A 69 -35.39 -15.89 -3.43
C ALA A 69 -34.88 -14.94 -2.33
N ILE A 70 -33.57 -14.93 -2.03
CA ILE A 70 -32.96 -13.96 -1.09
C ILE A 70 -32.95 -12.54 -1.67
N ILE A 71 -32.70 -12.38 -2.97
CA ILE A 71 -32.76 -11.08 -3.64
C ILE A 71 -34.17 -10.49 -3.52
N ASN A 72 -35.21 -11.30 -3.70
CA ASN A 72 -36.59 -10.84 -3.74
C ASN A 72 -37.28 -10.72 -2.36
N ASP A 73 -36.67 -11.25 -1.29
CA ASP A 73 -37.26 -11.29 0.06
C ASP A 73 -36.33 -10.63 1.09
N PRO A 74 -36.68 -9.41 1.58
CA PRO A 74 -35.89 -8.71 2.59
C PRO A 74 -35.72 -9.49 3.91
N ALA A 75 -36.69 -10.30 4.32
CA ALA A 75 -36.61 -11.08 5.55
C ALA A 75 -35.59 -12.21 5.42
N ARG A 76 -35.61 -12.94 4.30
CA ARG A 76 -34.56 -13.94 3.98
C ARG A 76 -33.19 -13.30 3.88
N ARG A 77 -33.11 -12.12 3.27
CA ARG A 77 -31.85 -11.36 3.18
C ARG A 77 -31.30 -10.98 4.55
N LYS A 78 -32.16 -10.61 5.50
CA LYS A 78 -31.75 -10.32 6.88
C LYS A 78 -31.18 -11.55 7.57
N LEU A 79 -31.86 -12.70 7.47
CA LEU A 79 -31.39 -13.98 8.03
C LEU A 79 -30.05 -14.41 7.43
N ALA A 80 -29.92 -14.32 6.11
CA ALA A 80 -28.66 -14.63 5.40
C ALA A 80 -27.53 -13.71 5.88
N ASN A 81 -27.80 -12.40 6.06
CA ASN A 81 -26.82 -11.45 6.62
C ASN A 81 -26.37 -11.86 8.03
N GLU A 82 -27.30 -12.08 8.96
CA GLU A 82 -26.98 -12.42 10.35
C GLU A 82 -26.09 -13.68 10.44
N ARG A 83 -26.42 -14.71 9.65
CA ARG A 83 -25.61 -15.93 9.56
C ARG A 83 -24.25 -15.67 8.93
N ALA A 84 -24.20 -14.93 7.82
CA ALA A 84 -22.96 -14.62 7.11
C ALA A 84 -21.96 -13.83 7.97
N TYR A 85 -22.42 -12.81 8.72
CA TYR A 85 -21.55 -12.06 9.62
C TYR A 85 -20.97 -12.97 10.72
N ARG A 86 -21.75 -13.93 11.24
CA ARG A 86 -21.24 -14.93 12.19
C ARG A 86 -20.17 -15.82 11.57
N LEU A 87 -20.41 -16.33 10.35
CA LEU A 87 -19.44 -17.16 9.65
C LEU A 87 -18.13 -16.41 9.36
N LEU A 88 -18.21 -15.16 8.89
CA LEU A 88 -17.03 -14.32 8.67
C LEU A 88 -16.32 -13.98 9.98
N GLY A 89 -17.07 -13.71 11.04
CA GLY A 89 -16.52 -13.50 12.38
C GLY A 89 -15.67 -14.69 12.82
N ASN A 90 -16.20 -15.90 12.69
CA ASN A 90 -15.47 -17.13 13.00
C ASN A 90 -14.26 -17.34 12.06
N MET A 91 -14.45 -17.12 10.75
CA MET A 91 -13.40 -17.34 9.75
C MET A 91 -12.17 -16.45 9.99
N PHE A 92 -12.38 -15.18 10.35
CA PHE A 92 -11.31 -14.24 10.66
C PHE A 92 -10.92 -14.23 12.15
N GLY A 93 -11.49 -15.12 12.97
CA GLY A 93 -11.25 -15.16 14.41
C GLY A 93 -11.56 -13.84 15.13
N ILE A 94 -12.64 -13.14 14.76
CA ILE A 94 -13.06 -11.90 15.39
C ILE A 94 -13.79 -12.23 16.69
N GLU A 95 -13.21 -11.82 17.81
CA GLU A 95 -13.82 -11.94 19.13
C GLU A 95 -14.85 -10.84 19.38
N GLY A 96 -15.86 -11.13 20.20
CA GLY A 96 -16.87 -10.17 20.61
C GLY A 96 -18.30 -10.57 20.28
N ASN A 97 -19.23 -9.66 20.57
CA ASN A 97 -20.65 -9.84 20.27
C ASN A 97 -20.95 -9.53 18.78
N ALA A 98 -22.18 -9.85 18.35
CA ALA A 98 -22.59 -9.69 16.95
C ALA A 98 -22.39 -8.26 16.39
N ARG A 99 -22.57 -7.22 17.22
CA ARG A 99 -22.39 -5.83 16.82
C ARG A 99 -20.91 -5.51 16.56
N GLU A 100 -20.01 -6.04 17.39
CA GLU A 100 -18.56 -5.87 17.24
C GLU A 100 -18.04 -6.56 15.98
N VAL A 101 -18.53 -7.79 15.72
CA VAL A 101 -18.24 -8.53 14.48
C VAL A 101 -18.70 -7.75 13.24
N ILE A 102 -19.93 -7.22 13.26
CA ILE A 102 -20.44 -6.37 12.16
C ILE A 102 -19.58 -5.12 11.98
N LEU A 103 -19.23 -4.43 13.07
CA LEU A 103 -18.42 -3.22 13.01
C LEU A 103 -17.04 -3.50 12.40
N ARG A 104 -16.38 -4.59 12.82
CA ARG A 104 -15.07 -5.01 12.31
C ARG A 104 -15.14 -5.42 10.84
N ILE A 105 -16.12 -6.21 10.42
CA ILE A 105 -16.27 -6.57 9.01
C ILE A 105 -16.55 -5.33 8.16
N ASN A 106 -17.31 -4.36 8.68
CA ASN A 106 -17.54 -3.09 8.00
C ASN A 106 -16.24 -2.25 7.86
N THR A 107 -15.23 -2.43 8.72
CA THR A 107 -13.92 -1.77 8.50
C THR A 107 -13.19 -2.36 7.29
N TYR A 108 -13.37 -3.65 6.98
CA TYR A 108 -12.77 -4.24 5.78
C TYR A 108 -13.36 -3.64 4.49
N SER A 109 -14.65 -3.27 4.51
CA SER A 109 -15.26 -2.50 3.41
C SER A 109 -14.58 -1.14 3.24
N ARG A 110 -14.32 -0.43 4.34
CA ARG A 110 -13.65 0.88 4.28
C ARG A 110 -12.24 0.77 3.72
N THR A 111 -11.48 -0.26 4.11
CA THR A 111 -10.16 -0.54 3.54
C THR A 111 -10.24 -0.83 2.04
N ALA A 112 -11.23 -1.62 1.61
CA ALA A 112 -11.45 -1.89 0.19
C ALA A 112 -11.73 -0.61 -0.62
N ASP A 113 -12.60 0.27 -0.10
CA ASP A 113 -12.87 1.58 -0.70
C ASP A 113 -11.63 2.48 -0.67
N GLY A 114 -10.85 2.43 0.42
CA GLY A 114 -9.59 3.14 0.59
C GLY A 114 -8.56 2.80 -0.48
N VAL A 115 -8.47 1.54 -0.90
CA VAL A 115 -7.59 1.11 -2.01
C VAL A 115 -7.99 1.80 -3.31
N ILE A 116 -9.28 1.84 -3.64
CA ILE A 116 -9.77 2.46 -4.88
C ILE A 116 -9.62 3.98 -4.81
N ASN A 117 -9.93 4.58 -3.66
CA ASN A 117 -9.77 6.01 -3.43
C ASN A 117 -8.31 6.46 -3.50
N TYR A 118 -7.38 5.64 -3.01
CA TYR A 118 -5.94 5.87 -3.16
C TYR A 118 -5.54 5.92 -4.64
N LEU A 119 -5.99 4.93 -5.42
CA LEU A 119 -5.72 4.89 -6.86
C LEU A 119 -6.37 6.08 -7.59
N LYS A 120 -7.63 6.40 -7.27
CA LYS A 120 -8.38 7.54 -7.83
C LYS A 120 -7.70 8.88 -7.53
N ALA A 121 -7.29 9.11 -6.28
CA ALA A 121 -6.79 10.41 -5.83
C ALA A 121 -5.28 10.62 -6.10
N LYS A 122 -4.45 9.57 -5.95
CA LYS A 122 -2.99 9.69 -6.11
C LYS A 122 -2.56 9.28 -7.52
N VAL A 123 -2.90 8.06 -7.96
CA VAL A 123 -2.29 7.42 -9.14
C VAL A 123 -2.96 7.83 -10.45
N LEU A 124 -4.29 7.83 -10.47
CA LEU A 124 -5.13 8.02 -11.65
C LEU A 124 -5.95 9.31 -11.56
N ALA A 125 -5.45 10.34 -10.86
CA ALA A 125 -6.15 11.60 -10.62
C ALA A 125 -6.70 12.25 -11.90
N ASN A 126 -5.90 12.24 -12.98
CA ASN A 126 -6.30 12.80 -14.29
C ASN A 126 -7.34 11.95 -15.04
N TYR A 127 -7.63 10.73 -14.56
CA TYR A 127 -8.60 9.79 -15.12
C TYR A 127 -9.71 9.42 -14.12
N ALA A 128 -9.82 10.18 -13.02
CA ALA A 128 -10.70 9.86 -11.90
C ALA A 128 -12.18 9.74 -12.28
N SER A 129 -12.64 10.47 -13.31
CA SER A 129 -14.00 10.41 -13.83
C SER A 129 -14.33 9.08 -14.51
N TYR A 130 -13.37 8.47 -15.21
CA TYR A 130 -13.58 7.17 -15.85
C TYR A 130 -13.74 6.06 -14.81
N ILE A 131 -12.93 6.10 -13.76
CA ILE A 131 -12.86 5.07 -12.72
C ILE A 131 -13.74 5.33 -11.49
N GLU A 132 -14.66 6.28 -11.60
CA GLU A 132 -15.59 6.59 -10.52
C GLU A 132 -16.42 5.37 -10.15
N MET A 133 -16.54 5.13 -8.84
CA MET A 133 -17.31 4.02 -8.29
C MET A 133 -18.81 4.31 -8.36
N THR A 134 -19.57 3.25 -8.59
CA THR A 134 -21.03 3.28 -8.52
C THR A 134 -21.48 3.53 -7.07
N ASN A 135 -22.35 4.51 -6.83
CA ASN A 135 -22.77 4.96 -5.49
C ASN A 135 -23.35 3.83 -4.63
N GLU A 136 -24.12 2.93 -5.25
CA GLU A 136 -24.71 1.76 -4.61
C GLU A 136 -23.64 0.80 -4.08
N ILE A 137 -22.49 0.71 -4.74
CA ILE A 137 -21.37 -0.14 -4.32
C ILE A 137 -20.52 0.57 -3.27
N ASP A 138 -20.24 1.85 -3.46
CA ASP A 138 -19.48 2.67 -2.50
C ASP A 138 -20.14 2.67 -1.11
N SER A 139 -21.45 2.92 -1.07
CA SER A 139 -22.22 2.96 0.18
C SER A 139 -22.49 1.58 0.81
N CYS A 140 -22.40 0.50 0.05
CA CYS A 140 -22.70 -0.85 0.54
C CYS A 140 -21.53 -1.48 1.30
N LYS A 141 -21.76 -1.82 2.58
CA LYS A 141 -20.77 -2.44 3.48
C LYS A 141 -21.01 -3.92 3.71
N SER A 142 -22.22 -4.41 3.42
CA SER A 142 -22.59 -5.80 3.71
C SER A 142 -21.99 -6.74 2.67
N PRO A 143 -21.20 -7.75 3.08
CA PRO A 143 -20.68 -8.77 2.17
C PRO A 143 -21.81 -9.53 1.47
N VAL A 144 -22.92 -9.81 2.17
CA VAL A 144 -24.07 -10.49 1.56
C VAL A 144 -24.71 -9.62 0.50
N ASN A 145 -24.97 -8.35 0.78
CA ASN A 145 -25.59 -7.47 -0.21
C ASN A 145 -24.69 -7.30 -1.43
N LEU A 146 -23.38 -7.10 -1.24
CA LEU A 146 -22.41 -7.08 -2.34
C LEU A 146 -22.43 -8.39 -3.13
N LEU A 147 -22.52 -9.55 -2.47
CA LEU A 147 -22.56 -10.85 -3.14
C LEU A 147 -23.83 -11.03 -3.96
N LEU A 148 -24.97 -10.63 -3.42
CA LEU A 148 -26.26 -10.72 -4.11
C LEU A 148 -26.32 -9.84 -5.36
N ILE A 149 -25.64 -8.68 -5.36
CA ILE A 149 -25.55 -7.80 -6.54
C ILE A 149 -24.98 -8.54 -7.76
N LEU A 150 -24.04 -9.49 -7.58
CA LEU A 150 -23.48 -10.25 -8.70
C LEU A 150 -24.54 -11.08 -9.46
N PHE A 151 -25.65 -11.41 -8.80
CA PHE A 151 -26.71 -12.27 -9.33
C PHE A 151 -28.01 -11.49 -9.63
N ASP A 152 -28.01 -10.18 -9.43
CA ASP A 152 -29.19 -9.33 -9.61
C ASP A 152 -29.11 -8.60 -10.96
N ASP A 153 -30.06 -8.90 -11.84
CA ASP A 153 -30.09 -8.36 -13.21
C ASP A 153 -30.43 -6.87 -13.28
N ARG A 154 -30.91 -6.27 -12.18
CA ARG A 154 -31.14 -4.82 -12.09
C ARG A 154 -29.85 -4.01 -12.13
N TYR A 155 -28.72 -4.62 -11.79
CA TYR A 155 -27.42 -3.95 -11.74
C TYR A 155 -26.66 -4.14 -13.06
N HIS A 156 -26.17 -3.04 -13.60
CA HIS A 156 -25.28 -3.05 -14.76
C HIS A 156 -23.99 -3.84 -14.48
N LYS A 157 -23.35 -4.37 -15.54
CA LYS A 157 -22.11 -5.17 -15.43
C LYS A 157 -21.00 -4.47 -14.64
N LYS A 158 -20.90 -3.14 -14.74
CA LYS A 158 -19.95 -2.33 -13.96
C LYS A 158 -20.20 -2.45 -12.45
N ALA A 159 -21.44 -2.22 -11.99
CA ALA A 159 -21.79 -2.34 -10.58
C ALA A 159 -21.56 -3.76 -10.05
N ARG A 160 -21.88 -4.80 -10.85
CA ARG A 160 -21.60 -6.20 -10.49
C ARG A 160 -20.09 -6.48 -10.37
N PHE A 161 -19.29 -5.94 -11.29
CA PHE A 161 -17.83 -6.05 -11.23
C PHE A 161 -17.28 -5.36 -9.98
N GLU A 162 -17.72 -4.14 -9.70
CA GLU A 162 -17.28 -3.36 -8.55
C GLU A 162 -17.66 -4.04 -7.23
N ALA A 163 -18.85 -4.64 -7.13
CA ALA A 163 -19.25 -5.43 -5.97
C ALA A 163 -18.33 -6.64 -5.75
N LYS A 164 -18.02 -7.38 -6.82
CA LYS A 164 -17.08 -8.50 -6.79
C LYS A 164 -15.68 -8.06 -6.38
N ARG A 165 -15.19 -6.95 -6.95
CA ARG A 165 -13.90 -6.34 -6.60
C ARG A 165 -13.85 -5.97 -5.13
N LYS A 166 -14.88 -5.28 -4.64
CA LYS A 166 -14.97 -4.87 -3.23
C LYS A 166 -14.94 -6.08 -2.30
N LEU A 167 -15.67 -7.17 -2.60
CA LEU A 167 -15.62 -8.41 -1.83
C LEU A 167 -14.23 -9.03 -1.75
N ILE A 168 -13.50 -9.08 -2.86
CA ILE A 168 -12.14 -9.64 -2.89
C ILE A 168 -11.20 -8.78 -2.06
N LEU A 169 -11.27 -7.45 -2.19
CA LEU A 169 -10.47 -6.53 -1.39
C LEU A 169 -10.82 -6.61 0.11
N MET A 170 -12.11 -6.78 0.45
CA MET A 170 -12.56 -7.02 1.83
C MET A 170 -11.97 -8.32 2.39
N ASN A 171 -11.92 -9.38 1.60
CA ASN A 171 -11.32 -10.65 2.02
C ASN A 171 -9.83 -10.49 2.35
N LEU A 172 -9.07 -9.82 1.48
CA LEU A 172 -7.65 -9.52 1.73
C LEU A 172 -7.46 -8.66 2.97
N ALA A 173 -8.30 -7.64 3.16
CA ALA A 173 -8.26 -6.77 4.33
C ALA A 173 -8.55 -7.56 5.62
N GLY A 174 -9.50 -8.50 5.59
CA GLY A 174 -9.80 -9.39 6.71
C GLY A 174 -8.64 -10.32 7.06
N SER A 175 -8.01 -10.95 6.06
CA SER A 175 -6.82 -11.79 6.27
C SER A 175 -5.63 -11.01 6.81
N ILE A 176 -5.45 -9.75 6.40
CA ILE A 176 -4.43 -8.84 6.92
C ILE A 176 -4.69 -8.50 8.39
N ASP A 177 -5.91 -8.06 8.74
CA ASP A 177 -6.28 -7.73 10.13
C ASP A 177 -6.15 -8.95 11.06
N GLN A 178 -6.56 -10.13 10.60
CA GLN A 178 -6.36 -11.38 11.35
C GLN A 178 -4.87 -11.61 11.64
N ARG A 179 -4.01 -11.54 10.61
CA ARG A 179 -2.56 -11.76 10.76
C ARG A 179 -1.91 -10.71 11.68
N GLU A 180 -2.32 -9.45 11.59
CA GLU A 180 -1.84 -8.38 12.49
C GLU A 180 -2.16 -8.67 13.96
N ARG A 181 -3.36 -9.19 14.23
CA ARG A 181 -3.77 -9.60 15.59
C ARG A 181 -2.97 -10.80 16.08
N GLU A 182 -2.84 -11.83 15.26
CA GLU A 182 -2.06 -13.05 15.59
C GLU A 182 -0.58 -12.75 15.83
N THR A 183 -0.03 -11.72 15.18
CA THR A 183 1.38 -11.34 15.31
C THR A 183 1.62 -10.18 16.26
N GLU A 184 0.57 -9.66 16.90
CA GLU A 184 0.60 -8.56 17.88
C GLU A 184 1.38 -7.34 17.37
N VAL A 185 1.15 -6.96 16.11
CA VAL A 185 1.92 -5.88 15.45
C VAL A 185 1.88 -4.57 16.23
N GLU A 186 0.72 -4.17 16.76
CA GLU A 186 0.58 -2.91 17.50
C GLU A 186 1.45 -2.90 18.77
N ALA A 187 1.36 -3.97 19.58
CA ALA A 187 2.14 -4.06 20.81
C ALA A 187 3.65 -4.06 20.51
N LYS A 188 4.07 -4.77 19.45
CA LYS A 188 5.45 -4.74 18.97
C LYS A 188 5.87 -3.35 18.49
N PHE A 189 4.98 -2.62 17.82
CA PHE A 189 5.28 -1.25 17.39
C PHE A 189 5.55 -0.32 18.58
N ASP A 190 4.71 -0.40 19.62
CA ASP A 190 4.87 0.39 20.83
C ASP A 190 6.18 0.05 21.56
N GLN A 191 6.49 -1.24 21.71
CA GLN A 191 7.77 -1.71 22.28
C GLN A 191 8.98 -1.20 21.48
N PHE A 192 8.88 -1.16 20.15
CA PHE A 192 9.94 -0.62 19.31
C PHE A 192 10.13 0.89 19.52
N LEU A 193 9.03 1.65 19.63
CA LEU A 193 9.10 3.09 19.91
C LEU A 193 9.70 3.37 21.29
N GLU A 194 9.33 2.59 22.30
CA GLU A 194 9.89 2.65 23.65
C GLU A 194 11.40 2.39 23.62
N PHE A 195 11.83 1.28 22.99
CA PHE A 195 13.25 0.97 22.80
C PHE A 195 14.04 2.14 22.18
N LEU A 196 13.49 2.74 21.12
CA LEU A 196 14.14 3.87 20.45
C LEU A 196 14.29 5.07 21.38
N ASN A 197 13.24 5.41 22.14
CA ASN A 197 13.26 6.55 23.05
C ASN A 197 14.16 6.32 24.27
N GLU A 198 14.20 5.11 24.83
CA GLU A 198 14.96 4.82 26.05
C GLU A 198 16.46 4.61 25.79
N HIS A 199 16.80 4.02 24.65
CA HIS A 199 18.15 3.52 24.38
C HIS A 199 18.84 4.13 23.16
N VAL A 200 18.11 4.55 22.13
CA VAL A 200 18.71 4.98 20.86
C VAL A 200 18.86 6.50 20.79
N TRP A 201 17.81 7.25 21.11
CA TRP A 201 17.84 8.71 21.03
C TRP A 201 18.64 9.36 22.16
N SER A 202 19.24 10.51 21.86
CA SER A 202 19.99 11.28 22.86
C SER A 202 19.06 11.78 23.96
N ARG A 203 19.45 11.57 25.22
CA ARG A 203 18.74 12.06 26.40
C ARG A 203 18.95 13.55 26.67
N LYS A 204 19.82 14.22 25.90
CA LYS A 204 20.07 15.67 26.05
C LYS A 204 18.92 16.53 25.49
N SER A 205 18.16 15.99 24.53
CA SER A 205 16.96 16.64 23.98
C SER A 205 15.71 16.03 24.60
N ARG A 206 14.64 16.83 24.74
CA ARG A 206 13.36 16.31 25.21
C ARG A 206 12.72 15.42 24.15
N ILE A 207 11.96 14.40 24.58
CA ILE A 207 11.15 13.60 23.66
C ILE A 207 10.17 14.55 22.95
N GLY A 208 10.18 14.54 21.61
CA GLY A 208 9.35 15.41 20.78
C GLY A 208 10.01 16.73 20.37
N GLU A 209 11.14 17.10 20.99
CA GLU A 209 11.96 18.20 20.52
C GLU A 209 12.69 17.80 19.23
N LEU A 210 12.51 18.59 18.18
CA LEU A 210 13.04 18.33 16.85
C LEU A 210 13.75 19.57 16.32
N GLU A 211 14.95 19.37 15.80
CA GLU A 211 15.70 20.41 15.10
C GLU A 211 15.17 20.54 13.66
N ILE A 212 14.61 21.70 13.34
CA ILE A 212 14.12 21.97 11.99
C ILE A 212 15.30 22.45 11.13
N VAL A 213 15.56 21.73 10.04
CA VAL A 213 16.55 22.14 9.04
C VAL A 213 15.95 22.01 7.64
N TYR A 214 16.52 22.78 6.71
CA TYR A 214 16.16 22.73 5.30
C TYR A 214 17.32 22.17 4.49
N LEU A 215 17.02 21.24 3.59
CA LEU A 215 17.95 20.79 2.57
C LEU A 215 17.72 21.65 1.33
N LEU A 216 18.68 22.54 1.04
CA LEU A 216 18.73 23.28 -0.20
C LEU A 216 19.51 22.45 -1.23
N SER A 217 18.86 22.05 -2.32
CA SER A 217 19.46 21.14 -3.30
C SER A 217 19.37 21.63 -4.72
N ASP A 218 20.46 21.44 -5.46
CA ASP A 218 20.52 21.63 -6.91
C ASP A 218 20.39 20.27 -7.61
N HIS A 219 19.62 20.24 -8.69
CA HIS A 219 19.30 19.04 -9.44
C HIS A 219 19.76 19.15 -10.89
N ASP A 220 20.20 18.01 -11.44
CA ASP A 220 20.52 17.87 -12.86
C ASP A 220 19.28 18.15 -13.73
N ARG A 221 19.49 18.74 -14.92
CA ARG A 221 18.35 19.16 -15.78
C ARG A 221 17.62 17.99 -16.42
N GLU A 222 18.32 16.91 -16.69
CA GLU A 222 17.80 15.80 -17.49
C GLU A 222 17.27 14.67 -16.63
N THR A 223 17.97 14.37 -15.54
CA THR A 223 17.66 13.26 -14.62
C THR A 223 17.00 13.72 -13.34
N PHE A 224 17.11 15.01 -13.02
CA PHE A 224 16.70 15.59 -11.73
C PHE A 224 17.42 14.97 -10.52
N ALA A 225 18.55 14.30 -10.74
CA ALA A 225 19.42 13.79 -9.69
C ALA A 225 20.04 14.95 -8.89
N CYS A 226 20.14 14.81 -7.58
CA CYS A 226 20.80 15.79 -6.72
C CYS A 226 22.30 15.85 -7.03
N THR A 227 22.76 17.02 -7.44
CA THR A 227 24.18 17.31 -7.73
C THR A 227 24.86 17.99 -6.56
N LYS A 228 24.13 18.81 -5.81
CA LYS A 228 24.60 19.51 -4.61
C LYS A 228 23.48 19.57 -3.56
N VAL A 229 23.86 19.46 -2.29
CA VAL A 229 22.98 19.68 -1.14
C VAL A 229 23.69 20.50 -0.06
N GLU A 230 22.99 21.47 0.50
CA GLU A 230 23.41 22.28 1.64
C GLU A 230 22.36 22.18 2.75
N VAL A 231 22.81 21.97 3.99
CA VAL A 231 21.93 21.94 5.16
C VAL A 231 21.85 23.35 5.74
N VAL A 232 20.65 23.93 5.75
CA VAL A 232 20.38 25.29 6.24
C VAL A 232 19.60 25.19 7.55
N GLY A 233 20.19 25.67 8.65
CA GLY A 233 19.53 25.71 9.95
C GLY A 233 18.42 26.76 10.03
N GLN A 234 17.46 26.58 10.96
CA GLN A 234 16.32 27.48 11.14
C GLN A 234 16.72 28.95 11.42
N GLY A 235 17.82 29.19 12.15
CA GLY A 235 18.33 30.55 12.40
C GLY A 235 18.92 31.22 11.15
N HIS A 236 19.44 30.44 10.20
CA HIS A 236 19.88 30.91 8.89
C HIS A 236 18.70 31.13 7.92
N TRP A 237 17.45 30.91 8.33
CA TRP A 237 16.25 31.29 7.59
C TRP A 237 15.74 32.69 7.98
N ALA A 238 16.38 33.36 8.95
CA ALA A 238 16.04 34.72 9.34
C ALA A 238 16.05 35.69 8.14
N TYR A 239 15.12 36.64 8.17
CA TYR A 239 14.86 37.64 7.13
C TYR A 239 16.18 38.19 6.53
N GLY A 240 16.45 37.90 5.25
CA GLY A 240 17.64 38.37 4.54
C GLY A 240 18.70 37.32 4.16
N SER A 241 18.56 36.06 4.58
CA SER A 241 19.47 34.98 4.17
C SER A 241 19.28 34.50 2.73
N THR A 242 20.27 33.80 2.16
CA THR A 242 20.23 33.25 0.79
C THR A 242 19.04 32.32 0.57
N ALA A 243 18.69 31.49 1.56
CA ALA A 243 17.56 30.57 1.46
C ALA A 243 16.21 31.32 1.49
N ALA A 244 16.06 32.33 2.34
CA ALA A 244 14.89 33.20 2.38
C ALA A 244 14.75 34.07 1.11
N LYS A 245 15.86 34.49 0.51
CA LYS A 245 15.88 35.21 -0.79
C LYS A 245 15.49 34.34 -1.98
N VAL A 246 15.70 33.03 -1.91
CA VAL A 246 15.40 32.08 -2.99
C VAL A 246 13.97 31.53 -2.91
N PHE A 247 13.41 31.38 -1.69
CA PHE A 247 12.12 30.71 -1.48
C PHE A 247 11.11 31.50 -0.62
N GLY A 248 11.48 32.65 -0.08
CA GLY A 248 10.55 33.55 0.60
C GLY A 248 9.56 34.15 -0.39
N LYS A 249 8.26 33.98 -0.12
CA LYS A 249 7.23 34.86 -0.68
C LYS A 249 7.61 36.30 -0.28
N GLU A 250 7.69 37.21 -1.24
CA GLU A 250 7.99 38.65 -1.07
C GLU A 250 9.47 39.07 -0.95
N VAL A 251 10.34 38.55 -1.83
CA VAL A 251 11.50 39.36 -2.27
C VAL A 251 11.34 39.70 -3.75
N PRO A 252 11.14 40.97 -4.12
CA PRO A 252 11.18 41.39 -5.52
C PRO A 252 12.53 41.00 -6.14
N GLY A 253 12.54 40.00 -7.02
CA GLY A 253 13.75 39.52 -7.73
C GLY A 253 14.28 38.13 -7.33
N GLY A 254 13.70 37.46 -6.33
CA GLY A 254 14.06 36.08 -5.98
C GLY A 254 13.55 35.07 -7.00
N LYS A 255 14.34 34.75 -8.04
CA LYS A 255 13.98 33.69 -9.00
C LYS A 255 14.39 32.32 -8.44
N LYS A 256 13.42 31.50 -7.99
CA LYS A 256 13.61 30.05 -7.80
C LYS A 256 14.20 29.50 -9.10
N LYS A 257 15.42 28.96 -9.06
CA LYS A 257 15.98 28.26 -10.22
C LYS A 257 15.11 27.02 -10.46
N ALA A 258 14.79 26.73 -11.72
CA ALA A 258 13.88 25.63 -12.08
C ALA A 258 14.25 24.27 -11.46
N ASN A 259 15.55 24.04 -11.22
CA ASN A 259 16.07 22.77 -10.71
C ASN A 259 16.56 22.85 -9.27
N GLN A 260 16.01 23.77 -8.48
CA GLN A 260 16.36 23.91 -7.08
C GLN A 260 15.17 23.53 -6.20
N LYS A 261 15.43 22.73 -5.17
CA LYS A 261 14.44 22.30 -4.20
C LYS A 261 14.83 22.72 -2.79
N LEU A 262 13.81 22.95 -1.97
CA LEU A 262 13.94 23.21 -0.55
C LEU A 262 13.12 22.18 0.20
N THR A 263 13.79 21.26 0.88
CA THR A 263 13.13 20.15 1.59
C THR A 263 13.26 20.35 3.08
N LEU A 264 12.14 20.54 3.78
CA LEU A 264 12.14 20.62 5.24
C LEU A 264 12.27 19.21 5.82
N ILE A 265 13.21 19.02 6.75
CA ILE A 265 13.33 17.81 7.57
C ILE A 265 13.41 18.16 9.05
N LYS A 266 12.97 17.24 9.90
CA LYS A 266 12.93 17.43 11.35
C LYS A 266 13.84 16.43 12.04
N ARG A 267 15.01 16.86 12.50
CA ARG A 267 16.05 15.98 13.01
C ARG A 267 15.94 15.75 14.51
N ARG A 268 16.22 14.51 14.93
CA ARG A 268 16.58 14.12 16.29
C ARG A 268 18.10 13.94 16.37
N ARG A 269 18.61 13.54 17.53
CA ARG A 269 20.02 13.25 17.75
C ARG A 269 20.21 11.87 18.37
N PHE A 270 21.31 11.21 18.02
CA PHE A 270 21.78 10.00 18.69
C PHE A 270 23.27 10.16 19.04
N GLN A 271 23.75 9.36 20.00
CA GLN A 271 25.14 9.42 20.45
C GLN A 271 26.01 8.43 19.66
N ALA A 272 27.06 8.92 19.02
CA ALA A 272 28.08 8.10 18.39
C ALA A 272 29.47 8.54 18.87
N ASN A 273 30.20 7.63 19.52
CA ASN A 273 31.55 7.88 20.04
C ASN A 273 31.67 9.15 20.91
N GLY A 274 30.63 9.47 21.70
CA GLY A 274 30.59 10.66 22.56
C GLY A 274 30.14 11.95 21.88
N VAL A 275 29.82 11.91 20.58
CA VAL A 275 29.33 13.06 19.80
C VAL A 275 27.85 12.87 19.46
N GLU A 276 27.08 13.96 19.47
CA GLU A 276 25.70 13.95 19.00
C GLU A 276 25.63 14.09 17.49
N VAL A 277 25.11 13.04 16.84
CA VAL A 277 24.90 13.01 15.39
C VAL A 277 23.43 13.28 15.09
N PRO A 278 23.13 14.27 14.24
CA PRO A 278 21.75 14.58 13.86
C PRO A 278 21.22 13.55 12.86
N ILE A 279 19.95 13.17 12.99
CA ILE A 279 19.28 12.21 12.12
C ILE A 279 17.82 12.61 11.93
N TYR A 280 17.35 12.72 10.68
CA TYR A 280 15.92 12.76 10.41
C TYR A 280 15.38 11.32 10.41
N VAL A 281 14.33 11.08 11.20
CA VAL A 281 13.73 9.75 11.32
C VAL A 281 12.25 9.84 10.98
N SER A 282 11.81 8.98 10.08
CA SER A 282 10.41 8.73 9.79
C SER A 282 10.11 7.27 10.11
N ILE A 283 9.34 7.07 11.17
CA ILE A 283 8.83 5.75 11.56
C ILE A 283 7.43 5.64 10.97
N ARG A 284 7.15 4.56 10.26
CA ARG A 284 5.83 4.33 9.66
C ARG A 284 5.36 2.91 9.93
N LYS A 285 4.09 2.81 10.30
CA LYS A 285 3.28 1.61 10.15
C LYS A 285 2.65 1.63 8.76
N LYS A 286 2.82 0.56 7.99
CA LYS A 286 2.24 0.47 6.65
C LYS A 286 0.70 0.49 6.75
N GLN A 287 0.05 1.36 6.00
CA GLN A 287 -1.41 1.45 5.97
C GLN A 287 -2.03 0.17 5.36
N SER A 288 -3.24 -0.17 5.78
CA SER A 288 -3.96 -1.39 5.36
C SER A 288 -4.15 -1.45 3.84
N GLU A 289 -4.47 -0.33 3.20
CA GLU A 289 -4.65 -0.21 1.75
C GLU A 289 -3.34 -0.53 1.00
N ALA A 290 -2.21 -0.05 1.51
CA ALA A 290 -0.90 -0.32 0.93
C ALA A 290 -0.49 -1.80 1.06
N LYS A 291 -0.96 -2.50 2.11
CA LYS A 291 -0.78 -3.95 2.26
C LYS A 291 -1.62 -4.73 1.26
N VAL A 292 -2.89 -4.35 1.09
CA VAL A 292 -3.76 -4.94 0.05
C VAL A 292 -3.13 -4.76 -1.34
N LEU A 293 -2.65 -3.56 -1.68
CA LEU A 293 -1.94 -3.31 -2.93
C LEU A 293 -0.63 -4.10 -3.04
N LYS A 294 0.08 -4.36 -1.93
CA LYS A 294 1.28 -5.21 -1.92
C LYS A 294 0.95 -6.67 -2.25
N LEU A 295 -0.15 -7.21 -1.73
CA LEU A 295 -0.65 -8.55 -2.05
C LEU A 295 -1.06 -8.66 -3.52
N LEU A 296 -1.88 -7.72 -4.00
CA LEU A 296 -2.31 -7.65 -5.41
C LEU A 296 -1.11 -7.61 -6.36
N ARG A 297 -0.14 -6.72 -6.11
CA ARG A 297 1.05 -6.58 -6.95
C ARG A 297 1.89 -7.86 -7.02
N LYS A 298 1.98 -8.59 -5.91
CA LYS A 298 2.79 -9.81 -5.83
C LYS A 298 2.03 -11.05 -6.32
N GLY A 299 0.72 -10.97 -6.54
CA GLY A 299 -0.08 -12.14 -6.86
C GLY A 299 -0.24 -13.10 -5.67
N GLU A 300 -0.13 -12.60 -4.43
CA GLU A 300 -0.08 -13.39 -3.21
C GLU A 300 -1.35 -13.25 -2.36
N GLU A 301 -1.88 -14.38 -1.89
CA GLU A 301 -3.02 -14.42 -0.96
C GLU A 301 -2.57 -14.42 0.50
N ASN A 302 -1.36 -14.92 0.77
CA ASN A 302 -0.86 -15.06 2.14
C ASN A 302 -0.56 -13.68 2.76
N PRO A 303 -1.28 -13.27 3.82
CA PRO A 303 -1.11 -11.96 4.43
C PRO A 303 0.29 -11.74 5.03
N ALA A 304 1.03 -12.82 5.37
CA ALA A 304 2.40 -12.73 5.88
C ALA A 304 3.33 -11.95 4.93
N VAL A 305 3.13 -12.09 3.62
CA VAL A 305 3.90 -11.37 2.60
C VAL A 305 3.75 -9.85 2.74
N ALA A 306 2.63 -9.36 3.28
CA ALA A 306 2.37 -7.94 3.46
C ALA A 306 2.61 -7.44 4.89
N VAL A 307 2.33 -8.27 5.90
CA VAL A 307 2.37 -7.92 7.33
C VAL A 307 3.76 -8.11 7.95
N ASP A 308 4.54 -9.12 7.56
CA ASP A 308 5.80 -9.42 8.23
C ASP A 308 6.92 -8.36 7.97
N ASP A 309 6.70 -7.43 7.01
CA ASP A 309 7.53 -6.22 6.74
C ASP A 309 6.78 -4.92 7.07
N GLU A 310 5.92 -4.93 8.08
CA GLU A 310 5.02 -3.82 8.34
C GLU A 310 5.68 -2.59 8.94
N LEU A 311 6.64 -2.82 9.85
CA LEU A 311 7.33 -1.76 10.56
C LEU A 311 8.50 -1.27 9.72
N GLY A 312 8.51 0.03 9.42
CA GLY A 312 9.57 0.66 8.66
C GLY A 312 10.12 1.89 9.39
N LEU A 313 11.44 1.98 9.46
CA LEU A 313 12.15 3.18 9.87
C LEU A 313 13.01 3.68 8.71
N MET A 314 12.77 4.92 8.30
CA MET A 314 13.66 5.64 7.39
C MET A 314 14.50 6.63 8.18
N GLY A 315 15.81 6.58 7.99
CA GLY A 315 16.79 7.48 8.62
C GLY A 315 17.53 8.30 7.57
N VAL A 316 17.79 9.58 7.84
CA VAL A 316 18.62 10.44 6.97
C VAL A 316 19.68 11.14 7.80
N VAL A 317 20.93 10.93 7.44
CA VAL A 317 22.14 11.48 8.08
C VAL A 317 22.98 12.27 7.06
N ASP A 318 24.03 12.95 7.51
CA ASP A 318 24.82 13.82 6.65
C ASP A 318 25.85 13.04 5.82
N SER A 319 26.38 11.93 6.32
CA SER A 319 27.44 11.17 5.65
C SER A 319 27.30 9.64 5.72
N VAL A 320 28.01 8.92 4.84
CA VAL A 320 28.07 7.45 4.86
C VAL A 320 28.72 6.92 6.15
N ALA A 321 29.68 7.66 6.72
CA ALA A 321 30.28 7.31 8.00
C ALA A 321 29.24 7.32 9.14
N GLU A 322 28.33 8.30 9.13
CA GLU A 322 27.24 8.39 10.10
C GLU A 322 26.19 7.30 9.90
N VAL A 323 25.97 6.83 8.67
CA VAL A 323 25.10 5.66 8.40
C VAL A 323 25.62 4.43 9.14
N LYS A 324 26.94 4.17 9.05
CA LYS A 324 27.59 3.07 9.76
C LYS A 324 27.62 3.30 11.27
N ALA A 325 27.80 4.55 11.71
CA ALA A 325 27.73 4.91 13.12
C ALA A 325 26.33 4.64 13.70
N PHE A 326 25.28 4.99 12.98
CA PHE A 326 23.90 4.73 13.37
C PHE A 326 23.59 3.24 13.46
N GLN A 327 23.97 2.46 12.43
CA GLN A 327 23.82 0.99 12.44
C GLN A 327 24.52 0.37 13.67
N LYS A 328 25.77 0.75 13.94
CA LYS A 328 26.54 0.27 15.10
C LYS A 328 25.92 0.73 16.43
N HIS A 329 25.36 1.93 16.46
CA HIS A 329 24.67 2.45 17.65
C HIS A 329 23.40 1.67 17.95
N LEU A 330 22.61 1.30 16.95
CA LEU A 330 21.41 0.47 17.11
C LEU A 330 21.73 -0.88 17.76
N THR A 331 22.72 -1.61 17.24
CA THR A 331 23.09 -2.94 17.77
C THR A 331 23.65 -2.86 19.19
N LYS A 332 24.45 -1.83 19.50
CA LYS A 332 24.92 -1.56 20.87
C LYS A 332 23.77 -1.18 21.80
N SER A 333 22.81 -0.39 21.33
CA SER A 333 21.66 0.04 22.12
C SER A 333 20.76 -1.14 22.47
N ALA A 334 20.54 -2.06 21.52
CA ALA A 334 19.86 -3.34 21.77
C ALA A 334 20.56 -4.14 22.87
N THR A 335 21.89 -4.30 22.76
CA THR A 335 22.68 -5.04 23.76
C THR A 335 22.54 -4.42 25.15
N LYS A 336 22.54 -3.08 25.25
CA LYS A 336 22.32 -2.36 26.50
C LYS A 336 20.89 -2.50 27.05
N ALA A 337 19.92 -2.68 26.17
CA ALA A 337 18.53 -2.97 26.52
C ALA A 337 18.31 -4.45 26.90
N GLY A 338 19.38 -5.25 27.01
CA GLY A 338 19.29 -6.67 27.35
C GLY A 338 18.82 -7.57 26.21
N SER A 339 18.80 -7.07 24.96
CA SER A 339 18.41 -7.86 23.78
C SER A 339 19.54 -7.96 22.76
N LEU A 340 19.64 -9.11 22.10
CA LEU A 340 20.44 -9.21 20.89
C LEU A 340 19.63 -8.63 19.71
N MET A 341 20.28 -7.86 18.85
CA MET A 341 19.72 -7.42 17.56
C MET A 341 20.53 -8.05 16.43
N THR A 342 19.85 -8.78 15.55
CA THR A 342 20.44 -9.34 14.33
C THR A 342 20.04 -8.49 13.13
N LEU A 343 20.95 -8.36 12.16
CA LEU A 343 20.71 -7.65 10.90
C LEU A 343 20.58 -8.68 9.78
N GLU A 344 19.43 -8.72 9.13
CA GLU A 344 19.08 -9.63 8.04
C GLU A 344 19.01 -8.85 6.71
N GLU A 345 19.25 -9.54 5.59
CA GLU A 345 19.12 -9.00 4.21
C GLU A 345 19.81 -7.62 4.00
N VAL A 346 21.01 -7.46 4.53
CA VAL A 346 21.75 -6.20 4.45
C VAL A 346 22.15 -5.91 3.00
N THR A 347 21.71 -4.76 2.51
CA THR A 347 22.06 -4.23 1.18
C THR A 347 22.62 -2.83 1.31
N ASP A 348 23.85 -2.63 0.86
CA ASP A 348 24.55 -1.34 0.90
C ASP A 348 24.88 -0.85 -0.51
N THR A 349 24.09 0.10 -1.01
CA THR A 349 24.34 0.76 -2.30
C THR A 349 24.98 2.14 -2.13
N LEU A 350 25.22 2.60 -0.89
CA LEU A 350 25.87 3.88 -0.61
C LEU A 350 27.39 3.83 -0.84
N SER A 351 28.00 2.66 -0.64
CA SER A 351 29.45 2.44 -0.85
C SER A 351 29.82 2.04 -2.28
N GLY A 352 28.94 2.25 -3.27
CA GLY A 352 29.22 1.99 -4.69
C GLY A 352 28.76 0.62 -5.21
N GLY A 353 27.89 -0.09 -4.48
CA GLY A 353 27.23 -1.31 -4.95
C GLY A 353 25.95 -1.03 -5.75
N ALA A 354 25.65 -1.84 -6.75
CA ALA A 354 24.34 -1.89 -7.40
C ALA A 354 23.43 -2.89 -6.66
N HIS A 355 22.11 -2.66 -6.65
CA HIS A 355 21.15 -3.66 -6.17
C HIS A 355 21.26 -4.93 -7.02
N GLN A 356 21.80 -6.02 -6.46
CA GLN A 356 21.58 -7.36 -6.99
C GLN A 356 20.19 -7.85 -6.55
N SER A 357 19.12 -7.31 -7.15
CA SER A 357 17.85 -8.00 -7.07
C SER A 357 16.97 -7.65 -8.27
N GLY A 358 16.51 -8.67 -8.99
CA GLY A 358 15.34 -8.61 -9.86
C GLY A 358 14.03 -8.49 -9.07
N SER A 359 14.08 -7.98 -7.83
CA SER A 359 12.88 -7.80 -7.02
C SER A 359 12.13 -6.56 -7.48
N ILE A 360 10.83 -6.71 -7.68
CA ILE A 360 9.88 -5.64 -7.98
C ILE A 360 9.66 -4.81 -6.67
N GLY A 361 10.76 -4.45 -5.97
CA GLY A 361 10.83 -4.17 -4.52
C GLY A 361 11.52 -2.85 -4.12
N SER A 362 12.40 -2.30 -4.98
CA SER A 362 12.84 -0.88 -5.01
C SER A 362 13.37 -0.51 -6.41
N SER A 363 13.71 0.76 -6.68
CA SER A 363 14.51 1.09 -7.87
C SER A 363 15.94 0.58 -7.66
N ALA A 364 16.50 -0.13 -8.63
CA ALA A 364 17.86 -0.68 -8.53
C ALA A 364 18.94 0.41 -8.45
N LYS A 365 18.58 1.65 -8.83
CA LYS A 365 19.43 2.83 -8.84
C LYS A 365 19.40 3.60 -7.51
N THR A 366 18.48 3.30 -6.58
CA THR A 366 18.38 4.01 -5.30
C THR A 366 19.60 3.71 -4.41
N GLN A 367 20.32 4.77 -4.03
CA GLN A 367 21.41 4.69 -3.06
C GLN A 367 20.85 4.70 -1.63
N MET A 368 21.11 3.64 -0.85
CA MET A 368 20.68 3.51 0.54
C MET A 368 21.42 2.36 1.23
N LEU A 369 21.45 2.38 2.56
CA LEU A 369 21.68 1.19 3.37
C LEU A 369 20.31 0.64 3.79
N LYS A 370 19.96 -0.53 3.29
CA LYS A 370 18.74 -1.25 3.66
C LYS A 370 19.08 -2.52 4.44
N PHE A 371 18.34 -2.80 5.51
CA PHE A 371 18.44 -4.06 6.26
C PHE A 371 17.17 -4.30 7.06
N PHE A 372 16.92 -5.54 7.46
CA PHE A 372 15.92 -5.85 8.48
C PHE A 372 16.62 -6.04 9.82
N ALA A 373 16.16 -5.35 10.85
CA ALA A 373 16.62 -5.58 12.22
C ALA A 373 15.61 -6.48 12.93
N ARG A 374 16.11 -7.57 13.52
CA ARG A 374 15.31 -8.48 14.34
C ARG A 374 15.72 -8.37 15.80
N MET A 375 14.74 -8.12 16.68
CA MET A 375 14.94 -7.91 18.12
C MET A 375 13.62 -8.12 18.85
N GLY A 376 13.62 -8.81 20.00
CA GLY A 376 12.39 -8.95 20.83
C GLY A 376 11.19 -9.57 20.10
N GLY A 377 11.42 -10.49 19.15
CA GLY A 377 10.34 -11.06 18.32
C GLY A 377 9.77 -10.11 17.26
N MET A 378 10.35 -8.91 17.11
CA MET A 378 10.03 -7.92 16.09
C MET A 378 10.99 -8.03 14.91
N ARG A 379 10.51 -7.68 13.72
CA ARG A 379 11.32 -7.52 12.51
C ARG A 379 10.97 -6.17 11.88
N VAL A 380 11.94 -5.27 11.80
CA VAL A 380 11.75 -3.88 11.35
C VAL A 380 12.62 -3.61 10.14
N GLU A 381 12.04 -3.08 9.07
CA GLU A 381 12.76 -2.62 7.88
C GLU A 381 13.44 -1.27 8.18
N PHE A 382 14.76 -1.22 8.07
CA PHE A 382 15.54 0.01 8.13
C PHE A 382 15.98 0.41 6.72
N ILE A 383 15.74 1.66 6.38
CA ILE A 383 16.25 2.30 5.16
C ILE A 383 16.97 3.58 5.57
N VAL A 384 18.28 3.60 5.44
CA VAL A 384 19.11 4.74 5.86
C VAL A 384 19.73 5.40 4.63
N HIS A 385 19.56 6.71 4.53
CA HIS A 385 20.04 7.56 3.46
C HIS A 385 21.06 8.59 3.98
N THR A 386 21.92 9.07 3.09
CA THR A 386 22.51 10.41 3.22
C THR A 386 21.54 11.48 2.70
N ASN A 387 21.73 12.76 3.06
CA ASN A 387 20.91 13.85 2.51
C ASN A 387 20.77 13.79 0.99
N ARG A 388 21.88 13.59 0.26
CA ARG A 388 21.89 13.50 -1.21
C ARG A 388 21.04 12.32 -1.70
N SER A 389 21.26 11.14 -1.14
CA SER A 389 20.52 9.94 -1.56
C SER A 389 19.04 9.99 -1.18
N TYR A 390 18.69 10.71 -0.09
CA TYR A 390 17.31 10.97 0.30
C TYR A 390 16.62 11.91 -0.69
N LEU A 391 17.30 12.96 -1.13
CA LEU A 391 16.80 13.87 -2.17
C LEU A 391 16.61 13.14 -3.50
N ASN A 392 17.52 12.23 -3.87
CA ASN A 392 17.32 11.37 -5.04
C ASN A 392 16.11 10.45 -4.87
N TYR A 393 15.95 9.83 -3.70
CA TYR A 393 14.78 9.02 -3.36
C TYR A 393 13.46 9.79 -3.43
N ILE A 394 13.47 11.11 -3.24
CA ILE A 394 12.27 11.95 -3.39
C ILE A 394 12.10 12.45 -4.83
N TYR A 395 13.18 12.89 -5.49
CA TYR A 395 13.11 13.77 -6.66
C TYR A 395 13.67 13.17 -7.96
N GLU A 396 14.66 12.28 -7.90
CA GLU A 396 15.35 11.81 -9.12
C GLU A 396 14.40 10.99 -10.00
N ARG A 397 14.41 11.27 -11.31
CA ARG A 397 13.58 10.54 -12.28
C ARG A 397 13.96 9.07 -12.31
N GLU A 398 12.97 8.19 -12.41
CA GLU A 398 13.12 6.72 -12.37
C GLU A 398 13.67 6.13 -11.06
N VAL A 399 14.03 6.97 -10.09
CA VAL A 399 14.57 6.58 -8.78
C VAL A 399 13.62 6.96 -7.67
N SER A 400 12.89 8.07 -7.83
CA SER A 400 11.99 8.60 -6.83
C SER A 400 10.93 7.57 -6.42
N HIS A 401 10.66 7.51 -5.11
CA HIS A 401 9.75 6.55 -4.53
C HIS A 401 8.34 6.64 -5.12
N ASP A 402 7.82 7.86 -5.26
CA ASP A 402 6.47 8.10 -5.77
C ASP A 402 6.32 7.65 -7.23
N GLU A 403 7.27 8.02 -8.10
CA GLU A 403 7.24 7.58 -9.51
C GLU A 403 7.31 6.06 -9.60
N TYR A 404 8.21 5.48 -8.81
CA TYR A 404 8.49 4.07 -8.83
C TYR A 404 7.31 3.25 -8.23
N GLU A 405 6.61 3.77 -7.22
CA GLU A 405 5.37 3.18 -6.68
C GLU A 405 4.27 3.12 -7.75
N VAL A 406 4.08 4.23 -8.47
CA VAL A 406 3.12 4.33 -9.58
C VAL A 406 3.47 3.32 -10.66
N LYS A 407 4.74 3.29 -11.11
CA LYS A 407 5.22 2.38 -12.14
C LYS A 407 4.88 0.92 -11.84
N ARG A 408 5.07 0.48 -10.59
CA ARG A 408 4.73 -0.88 -10.15
C ARG A 408 3.26 -1.25 -10.29
N ILE A 409 2.35 -0.31 -10.06
CA ILE A 409 0.91 -0.57 -10.13
C ILE A 409 0.51 -0.93 -11.56
N PHE A 410 1.14 -0.29 -12.55
CA PHE A 410 0.96 -0.64 -13.96
C PHE A 410 1.75 -1.89 -14.36
N ASP A 411 3.03 -1.97 -13.98
CA ASP A 411 3.93 -3.07 -14.42
C ASP A 411 3.51 -4.44 -13.88
N SER A 412 2.79 -4.48 -12.75
CA SER A 412 2.24 -5.72 -12.20
C SER A 412 0.88 -6.13 -12.75
N GLY A 413 0.27 -5.32 -13.62
CA GLY A 413 -1.08 -5.59 -14.12
C GLY A 413 -2.21 -5.22 -13.14
N VAL A 414 -1.91 -4.74 -11.93
CA VAL A 414 -2.90 -4.42 -10.90
C VAL A 414 -3.87 -3.32 -11.36
N ALA A 415 -3.38 -2.33 -12.10
CA ALA A 415 -4.24 -1.27 -12.64
C ALA A 415 -5.35 -1.84 -13.55
N GLN A 416 -4.98 -2.73 -14.47
CA GLN A 416 -5.88 -3.36 -15.44
C GLN A 416 -6.79 -4.37 -14.77
N LEU A 417 -6.28 -5.09 -13.77
CA LEU A 417 -7.06 -6.03 -12.95
C LEU A 417 -8.19 -5.32 -12.19
N LEU A 418 -7.92 -4.15 -11.60
CA LEU A 418 -8.89 -3.39 -10.82
C LEU A 418 -9.82 -2.52 -11.68
N PHE A 419 -9.38 -2.17 -12.89
CA PHE A 419 -10.10 -1.30 -13.82
C PHE A 419 -10.03 -1.83 -15.26
N PRO A 420 -10.70 -2.95 -15.58
CA PRO A 420 -10.63 -3.54 -16.91
C PRO A 420 -11.32 -2.65 -17.96
N GLN A 421 -10.72 -2.59 -19.15
CA GLN A 421 -11.13 -1.70 -20.24
C GLN A 421 -12.58 -1.89 -20.66
N ASP A 422 -13.08 -3.12 -20.69
CA ASP A 422 -14.45 -3.42 -21.14
C ASP A 422 -15.54 -3.07 -20.09
N ILE A 423 -15.12 -2.70 -18.88
CA ILE A 423 -16.00 -2.20 -17.82
C ILE A 423 -15.90 -0.68 -17.66
N TYR A 424 -14.70 -0.13 -17.81
CA TYR A 424 -14.41 1.29 -17.54
C TYR A 424 -14.22 2.14 -18.80
N GLU A 425 -14.28 1.53 -19.99
CA GLU A 425 -14.18 2.17 -21.30
C GLU A 425 -12.89 2.99 -21.49
N ILE A 426 -11.84 2.63 -20.73
CA ILE A 426 -10.52 3.23 -20.79
C ILE A 426 -9.46 2.13 -20.70
N ASP A 427 -8.51 2.14 -21.63
CA ASP A 427 -7.30 1.33 -21.48
C ASP A 427 -6.34 2.06 -20.53
N ILE A 428 -6.34 1.63 -19.27
CA ILE A 428 -5.46 2.20 -18.25
C ILE A 428 -3.99 1.84 -18.51
N ALA A 429 -3.70 0.72 -19.16
CA ALA A 429 -2.32 0.32 -19.48
C ALA A 429 -1.63 1.35 -20.36
N GLU A 430 -2.35 1.84 -21.39
CA GLU A 430 -1.85 2.86 -22.30
C GLU A 430 -1.61 4.22 -21.63
N LYS A 431 -2.24 4.47 -20.46
CA LYS A 431 -2.10 5.76 -19.76
C LYS A 431 -0.87 5.83 -18.86
N LYS A 432 -0.17 4.72 -18.64
CA LYS A 432 1.02 4.64 -17.79
C LYS A 432 2.03 5.77 -18.06
N GLU A 433 2.47 5.94 -19.30
CA GLU A 433 3.50 6.94 -19.63
C GLU A 433 3.01 8.38 -19.44
N ALA A 434 1.73 8.65 -19.69
CA ALA A 434 1.13 9.96 -19.43
C ALA A 434 1.08 10.27 -17.93
N VAL A 435 0.69 9.28 -17.10
CA VAL A 435 0.69 9.40 -15.64
C VAL A 435 2.11 9.62 -15.10
N LEU A 436 3.09 8.84 -15.56
CA LEU A 436 4.48 9.00 -15.12
C LEU A 436 5.04 10.39 -15.46
N ARG A 437 4.77 10.90 -16.67
CA ARG A 437 5.14 12.28 -17.04
C ARG A 437 4.51 13.33 -16.13
N TRP A 438 3.24 13.16 -15.76
CA TRP A 438 2.56 14.08 -14.84
C TRP A 438 3.19 14.06 -13.44
N PHE A 439 3.50 12.87 -12.91
CA PHE A 439 4.19 12.74 -11.62
C PHE A 439 5.56 13.43 -11.63
N ARG A 440 6.37 13.19 -12.67
CA ARG A 440 7.69 13.84 -12.84
C ARG A 440 7.55 15.36 -12.87
N LYS A 441 6.59 15.88 -13.64
CA LYS A 441 6.29 17.32 -13.69
C LYS A 441 5.94 17.89 -12.30
N ARG A 442 5.11 17.19 -11.52
CA ARG A 442 4.74 17.62 -10.16
C ARG A 442 5.95 17.66 -9.22
N ILE A 443 6.82 16.65 -9.30
CA ILE A 443 8.07 16.56 -8.53
C ILE A 443 9.01 17.72 -8.88
N GLU A 444 9.05 18.14 -10.15
CA GLU A 444 9.92 19.21 -10.65
C GLU A 444 9.38 20.61 -10.36
N GLU A 445 8.07 20.84 -10.44
CA GLU A 445 7.47 22.18 -10.27
C GLU A 445 7.30 22.58 -8.80
N PHE A 446 6.83 21.67 -7.95
CA PHE A 446 6.60 21.89 -6.52
C PHE A 446 7.83 21.49 -5.73
#